data_AF-A0A224XAL4-F1
#
_entry.id   AF-A0A224XAL4-F1
#
_cell.length_a   1.000
_cell.length_b   1.000
_cell.length_c   1.000
_cell.angle_alpha   90.00
_cell.angle_beta   90.00
_cell.angle_gamma   90.00
#
_symmetry.space_group_name_H-M   'P 1'
#
loop_
_entity.id
_entity.type
_entity.pdbx_description
1 polymer ?
#
loop_
_entity_poly.entity_id
_entity_poly.type
_entity_poly.pdbx_seq_one_letter_code
_entity_poly.pdbx_strand_id
1 'polypeptide(L)'
;MTEEVKAPALAVWQTSVPLSVIGVVLNRVVSRMPLFSWQLYLTVMLAMLVFSVIYALWIFPSLFRDKPVLRDHQLISFLNCFVGGIIFGLIWNWSLTKGQKGISNFVFLGLTVLMFVLSFFNII
;
A
#
# COMPACT_ATOMS: atom_id res chain seq x y z
N MET A 1 14.90 6.91 -32.38
CA MET A 1 15.15 6.99 -30.93
C MET A 1 13.83 7.44 -30.31
N THR A 2 12.96 6.50 -29.96
CA THR A 2 11.66 6.80 -29.35
C THR A 2 11.92 7.10 -27.88
N GLU A 3 11.66 8.34 -27.46
CA GLU A 3 11.65 8.68 -26.03
C GLU A 3 10.69 7.72 -25.33
N GLU A 4 11.19 6.94 -24.37
CA GLU A 4 10.33 6.18 -23.47
C GLU A 4 9.50 7.20 -22.69
N VAL A 5 8.23 7.36 -23.07
CA VAL A 5 7.31 8.25 -22.37
C VAL A 5 7.10 7.68 -20.97
N LYS A 6 7.83 8.23 -20.01
CA LYS A 6 7.73 7.84 -18.60
C LYS A 6 6.32 8.17 -18.11
N ALA A 7 5.66 7.21 -17.46
CA ALA A 7 4.30 7.40 -16.94
C ALA A 7 4.19 8.71 -16.12
N PRO A 8 3.08 9.47 -16.18
CA PRO A 8 3.01 10.80 -15.60
C PRO A 8 3.31 10.84 -14.10
N ALA A 9 2.89 9.83 -13.34
CA ALA A 9 3.21 9.72 -11.91
C ALA A 9 4.71 9.51 -11.66
N LEU A 10 5.41 8.81 -12.56
CA LEU A 10 6.85 8.56 -12.48
C LEU A 10 7.70 9.75 -12.94
N ALA A 11 7.14 10.63 -13.77
CA ALA A 11 7.82 11.84 -14.25
C ALA A 11 8.04 12.87 -13.14
N VAL A 12 7.08 12.96 -12.20
CA VAL A 12 7.13 13.88 -11.05
C VAL A 12 7.41 13.16 -9.73
N TRP A 13 7.81 11.88 -9.78
CA TRP A 13 7.93 11.06 -8.58
C TRP A 13 9.06 11.54 -7.65
N GLN A 14 8.69 11.83 -6.41
CA GLN A 14 9.62 12.08 -5.31
C GLN A 14 9.07 11.46 -4.03
N THR A 15 9.84 10.59 -3.38
CA THR A 15 9.45 9.99 -2.11
C THR A 15 9.37 11.06 -1.03
N SER A 16 8.20 11.26 -0.44
CA SER A 16 8.02 12.12 0.73
C SER A 16 8.33 11.33 2.00
N VAL A 17 9.52 11.54 2.56
CA VAL A 17 9.96 10.88 3.80
C VAL A 17 9.03 11.19 4.98
N PRO A 18 8.61 12.45 5.23
CA PRO A 18 7.72 12.75 6.35
C PRO A 18 6.39 11.99 6.26
N LEU A 19 5.78 11.96 5.06
CA LEU A 19 4.50 11.30 4.85
C LEU A 19 4.64 9.77 4.88
N SER A 20 5.79 9.23 4.47
CA SER A 20 6.10 7.81 4.63
C SER A 20 6.17 7.43 6.11
N VAL A 21 6.84 8.24 6.94
CA VAL A 21 6.91 8.03 8.40
C VAL A 21 5.52 8.10 9.02
N ILE A 22 4.72 9.10 8.66
CA ILE A 22 3.32 9.21 9.13
C ILE A 22 2.52 7.97 8.72
N GLY A 23 2.67 7.49 7.48
CA GLY A 23 2.03 6.28 7.00
C GLY A 23 2.39 5.04 7.84
N VAL A 24 3.67 4.85 8.14
CA VAL A 24 4.13 3.76 9.03
C VAL A 24 3.53 3.89 10.43
N VAL A 25 3.57 5.09 11.02
CA VAL A 25 3.05 5.32 12.37
C VAL A 25 1.56 5.00 12.43
N LEU A 26 0.77 5.52 11.48
CA LEU A 26 -0.67 5.23 11.43
C LEU A 26 -0.97 3.76 11.17
N ASN A 27 -0.20 3.09 10.30
CA ASN A 27 -0.31 1.65 10.11
C ASN A 27 -0.13 0.89 11.45
N ARG A 28 0.87 1.28 12.26
CA ARG A 28 1.13 0.65 13.56
C ARG A 28 0.06 0.97 14.60
N VAL A 29 -0.44 2.20 14.64
CA VAL A 29 -1.52 2.60 15.55
C VAL A 29 -2.78 1.82 15.24
N VAL A 30 -3.22 1.78 13.97
CA VAL A 30 -4.40 1.02 13.55
C VAL A 30 -4.25 -0.46 13.86
N SER A 31 -3.09 -1.05 13.55
CA SER A 31 -2.85 -2.49 13.74
C SER A 31 -2.80 -2.93 15.22
N ARG A 32 -2.66 -1.98 16.15
CA ARG A 32 -2.57 -2.25 17.60
C ARG A 32 -3.72 -1.64 18.39
N MET A 33 -4.68 -1.00 17.72
CA MET A 33 -5.78 -0.35 18.39
C MET A 33 -6.66 -1.42 19.06
N PRO A 34 -6.90 -1.34 20.39
CA PRO A 34 -7.84 -2.25 21.03
C PRO A 34 -9.24 -1.92 20.53
N LEU A 35 -9.88 -2.88 19.86
CA LEU A 35 -11.25 -2.74 19.39
C LEU A 35 -12.18 -3.34 20.44
N PHE A 36 -13.07 -2.49 20.98
CA PHE A 36 -13.90 -2.80 22.15
C PHE A 36 -14.94 -3.90 21.91
N SER A 37 -15.22 -4.27 20.65
CA SER A 37 -16.12 -5.36 20.30
C SER A 37 -15.59 -6.19 19.14
N TRP A 38 -15.99 -7.47 19.13
CA TRP A 38 -15.64 -8.41 18.08
C TRP A 38 -16.15 -7.99 16.70
N GLN A 39 -17.37 -7.43 16.64
CA GLN A 39 -17.96 -6.94 15.40
C GLN A 39 -17.17 -5.76 14.84
N LEU A 40 -16.74 -4.83 15.70
CA LEU A 40 -15.92 -3.69 15.29
C LEU A 40 -14.55 -4.18 14.79
N TYR A 41 -13.95 -5.18 15.47
CA TYR A 41 -12.72 -5.82 15.03
C TYR A 41 -12.82 -6.40 13.63
N LEU A 42 -13.82 -7.25 13.38
CA LEU A 42 -14.04 -7.86 12.08
C LEU A 42 -14.33 -6.81 10.99
N THR A 43 -15.10 -5.77 11.31
CA THR A 43 -15.44 -4.70 10.37
C THR A 43 -14.18 -3.94 9.93
N VAL A 44 -13.32 -3.54 10.88
CA VAL A 44 -12.07 -2.83 10.59
C VAL A 44 -11.10 -3.72 9.82
N MET A 45 -10.97 -5.00 10.20
CA MET A 45 -10.12 -5.96 9.49
C MET A 45 -10.58 -6.18 8.05
N LEU A 46 -11.88 -6.36 7.81
CA LEU A 46 -12.42 -6.53 6.47
C LEU A 46 -12.25 -5.26 5.62
N ALA A 47 -12.50 -4.09 6.19
CA ALA A 47 -12.29 -2.81 5.50
C ALA A 47 -10.81 -2.63 5.11
N MET A 48 -9.89 -2.94 6.03
CA MET A 48 -8.44 -2.88 5.77
C MET A 48 -7.99 -3.89 4.72
N LEU A 49 -8.55 -5.10 4.74
CA LEU A 49 -8.30 -6.12 3.72
C LEU A 49 -8.74 -5.61 2.33
N VAL A 50 -9.99 -5.17 2.20
CA VAL A 50 -10.55 -4.67 0.94
C VAL A 50 -9.72 -3.49 0.43
N PHE A 51 -9.40 -2.53 1.31
CA PHE A 51 -8.58 -1.38 0.95
C PHE A 51 -7.18 -1.80 0.47
N SER A 52 -6.53 -2.73 1.18
CA SER A 52 -5.20 -3.25 0.83
C SER A 52 -5.20 -3.97 -0.52
N VAL A 53 -6.25 -4.75 -0.80
CA VAL A 53 -6.44 -5.46 -2.07
C VAL A 53 -6.60 -4.46 -3.22
N ILE A 54 -7.50 -3.48 -3.07
CA ILE A 54 -7.72 -2.42 -4.07
C ILE A 54 -6.42 -1.66 -4.32
N TYR A 55 -5.70 -1.31 -3.26
CA TYR A 55 -4.45 -0.57 -3.38
C TYR A 55 -3.38 -1.40 -4.13
N ALA A 56 -3.14 -2.64 -3.73
CA ALA A 56 -2.10 -3.48 -4.30
C ALA A 56 -2.38 -3.95 -5.74
N LEU A 57 -3.65 -4.15 -6.10
CA LEU A 57 -4.03 -4.65 -7.43
C LEU A 57 -4.38 -3.54 -8.43
N TRP A 58 -4.90 -2.41 -7.97
CA TRP A 58 -5.41 -1.38 -8.85
C TRP A 58 -4.64 -0.07 -8.74
N ILE A 59 -4.53 0.49 -7.53
CA ILE A 59 -3.93 1.83 -7.34
C ILE A 59 -2.43 1.78 -7.60
N PHE A 60 -1.67 0.94 -6.88
CA PHE A 60 -0.21 0.87 -7.02
C PHE A 60 0.24 0.52 -8.45
N PRO A 61 -0.33 -0.52 -9.12
CA PRO A 61 0.02 -0.80 -10.51
C PRO A 61 -0.35 0.32 -11.49
N SER A 62 -1.39 1.12 -11.21
CA SER A 62 -1.77 2.24 -12.07
C SER A 62 -0.71 3.34 -12.13
N LEU A 63 0.13 3.47 -11.11
CA LEU A 63 1.19 4.49 -11.04
C LEU A 63 2.27 4.31 -12.11
N PHE A 64 2.34 3.13 -12.72
CA PHE A 64 3.27 2.80 -13.81
C PHE A 64 2.61 2.90 -15.19
N ARG A 65 1.39 3.42 -15.28
CA ARG A 65 0.62 3.58 -16.53
C ARG A 65 0.38 5.06 -16.85
N ASP A 66 0.00 5.34 -18.10
CA ASP A 66 -0.24 6.70 -18.59
C ASP A 66 -1.36 7.45 -17.86
N LYS A 67 -2.33 6.72 -17.30
CA LYS A 67 -3.46 7.29 -16.56
C LYS A 67 -3.43 6.75 -15.12
N PRO A 68 -2.53 7.28 -14.27
CA PRO A 68 -2.44 6.84 -12.89
C PRO A 68 -3.66 7.32 -12.11
N VAL A 69 -4.16 6.49 -11.20
CA VAL A 69 -5.31 6.82 -10.34
C VAL A 69 -4.95 7.97 -9.40
N LEU A 70 -3.70 8.02 -8.94
CA LEU A 70 -3.15 9.07 -8.08
C LEU A 70 -1.96 9.74 -8.74
N ARG A 71 -1.82 11.06 -8.53
CA ARG A 71 -0.70 11.86 -9.07
C ARG A 71 0.10 12.58 -7.99
N ASP A 72 -0.47 12.75 -6.81
CA ASP A 72 0.21 13.39 -5.69
C ASP A 72 1.24 12.44 -5.06
N HIS A 73 2.51 12.79 -5.20
CA HIS A 73 3.63 12.01 -4.68
C HIS A 73 3.63 11.92 -3.14
N GLN A 74 3.10 12.93 -2.44
CA GLN A 74 3.01 12.93 -0.99
C GLN A 74 1.97 11.91 -0.50
N LEU A 75 0.78 11.96 -1.09
CA LEU A 75 -0.29 11.01 -0.81
C LEU A 75 0.12 9.57 -1.17
N ILE A 76 0.78 9.36 -2.31
CA ILE A 76 1.27 8.04 -2.70
C ILE A 76 2.33 7.53 -1.71
N SER A 77 3.27 8.37 -1.28
CA SER A 77 4.29 8.01 -0.29
C SER A 77 3.67 7.59 1.05
N PHE A 78 2.65 8.35 1.49
CA PHE A 78 1.85 8.01 2.65
C PHE A 78 1.15 6.65 2.49
N LEU A 79 0.39 6.47 1.41
CA LEU A 79 -0.41 5.27 1.17
C LEU A 79 0.46 4.03 1.01
N ASN A 80 1.62 4.15 0.36
CA ASN A 80 2.58 3.05 0.25
C ASN A 80 2.98 2.53 1.63
N CYS A 81 3.33 3.42 2.56
CA CYS A 81 3.74 3.05 3.91
C CYS A 81 2.57 2.74 4.85
N PHE A 82 1.40 3.33 4.64
CA PHE A 82 0.20 3.03 5.40
C PHE A 82 -0.35 1.64 5.08
N VAL A 83 -0.39 1.26 3.80
CA VAL A 83 -0.88 -0.04 3.35
C VAL A 83 0.21 -1.11 3.44
N GLY A 84 1.39 -0.83 2.87
CA GLY A 84 2.49 -1.79 2.81
C GLY A 84 3.32 -1.89 4.09
N GLY A 85 3.04 -1.06 5.09
CA GLY A 85 3.85 -0.94 6.28
C GLY A 85 5.29 -0.53 5.95
N ILE A 86 6.22 -0.89 6.83
CA ILE A 86 7.65 -0.56 6.66
C ILE A 86 8.23 -1.27 5.43
N ILE A 87 8.00 -2.58 5.30
CA ILE A 87 8.69 -3.39 4.29
C ILE A 87 8.16 -3.07 2.89
N PHE A 88 6.87 -3.33 2.64
CA PHE A 88 6.31 -3.16 1.30
C PHE A 88 6.17 -1.69 0.92
N GLY A 89 5.92 -0.79 1.88
CA GLY A 89 5.86 0.64 1.59
C GLY A 89 7.18 1.20 1.09
N LEU A 90 8.31 0.82 1.72
CA LEU A 90 9.64 1.21 1.24
C LEU A 90 9.97 0.59 -0.11
N ILE A 91 9.62 -0.69 -0.32
CA ILE A 91 9.81 -1.37 -1.62
C ILE A 91 9.00 -0.66 -2.71
N TRP A 92 7.75 -0.30 -2.46
CA TRP A 92 6.89 0.40 -3.41
C TRP A 92 7.41 1.81 -3.75
N ASN A 93 7.87 2.56 -2.75
CA ASN A 93 8.52 3.85 -2.99
C ASN A 93 9.80 3.69 -3.83
N TRP A 94 10.62 2.69 -3.54
CA TRP A 94 11.84 2.38 -4.30
C TRP A 94 11.52 1.95 -5.74
N SER A 95 10.50 1.11 -5.92
CA SER A 95 9.97 0.69 -7.22
C SER A 95 9.55 1.87 -8.08
N LEU A 96 8.87 2.86 -7.50
CA LEU A 96 8.50 4.10 -8.21
C LEU A 96 9.74 4.94 -8.54
N THR A 97 10.72 5.03 -7.63
CA THR A 97 12.00 5.71 -7.90
C THR A 97 12.76 5.07 -9.06
N LYS A 98 12.73 3.74 -9.17
CA LYS A 98 13.34 3.00 -10.28
C LYS A 98 12.45 2.89 -11.52
N GLY A 99 11.19 3.31 -11.45
CA GLY A 99 10.20 3.09 -12.52
C GLY A 99 9.89 1.61 -12.77
N GLN A 100 10.16 0.73 -11.80
CA GLN A 100 10.02 -0.72 -11.93
C GLN A 100 9.03 -1.26 -10.89
N LYS A 101 7.84 -1.64 -11.33
CA LYS A 101 6.75 -2.14 -10.46
C LYS A 101 7.16 -3.38 -9.64
N GLY A 102 7.92 -4.30 -10.23
CA GLY A 102 8.24 -5.59 -9.63
C GLY A 102 7.01 -6.47 -9.36
N ILE A 103 7.17 -7.45 -8.46
CA ILE A 103 6.14 -8.42 -8.04
C ILE A 103 5.70 -8.25 -6.57
N SER A 104 6.26 -7.27 -5.86
CA SER A 104 6.07 -7.08 -4.42
C SER A 104 4.62 -6.82 -4.03
N ASN A 105 3.81 -6.26 -4.93
CA ASN A 105 2.37 -6.08 -4.73
C ASN A 105 1.60 -7.41 -4.67
N PHE A 106 2.00 -8.42 -5.46
CA PHE A 106 1.40 -9.76 -5.40
C PHE A 106 1.86 -10.53 -4.17
N VAL A 107 3.13 -10.40 -3.79
CA VAL A 107 3.66 -10.99 -2.55
C VAL A 107 2.93 -10.41 -1.33
N PHE A 108 2.78 -9.08 -1.28
CA PHE A 108 2.01 -8.40 -0.25
C PHE A 108 0.58 -8.95 -0.19
N LEU A 109 -0.12 -9.02 -1.33
CA LEU A 109 -1.47 -9.54 -1.40
C LEU A 109 -1.59 -10.95 -0.83
N GLY A 110 -0.70 -11.86 -1.25
CA GLY A 110 -0.68 -13.24 -0.74
C GLY A 110 -0.50 -13.30 0.78
N LEU A 111 0.44 -12.51 1.32
CA LEU A 111 0.66 -12.42 2.76
C LEU A 111 -0.52 -11.79 3.50
N THR A 112 -1.13 -10.73 2.97
CA THR A 112 -2.30 -10.08 3.59
C THR A 112 -3.50 -11.04 3.67
N VAL A 113 -3.78 -11.78 2.58
CA VAL A 113 -4.85 -12.79 2.56
C VAL A 113 -4.54 -13.92 3.54
N LEU A 114 -3.31 -14.44 3.53
CA LEU A 114 -2.89 -15.50 4.46
C LEU A 114 -3.05 -15.06 5.92
N MET A 115 -2.55 -13.87 6.27
CA MET A 115 -2.64 -13.33 7.62
C MET A 115 -4.09 -13.11 8.04
N PHE A 116 -4.96 -12.62 7.16
CA PHE A 116 -6.39 -12.48 7.45
C PHE A 116 -7.05 -13.83 7.76
N VAL A 117 -6.76 -14.86 6.96
CA VAL A 117 -7.27 -16.22 7.18
C VAL A 117 -6.77 -16.77 8.52
N LEU A 118 -5.47 -16.61 8.83
CA LEU A 118 -4.91 -17.05 10.11
C LEU A 118 -5.51 -16.31 11.30
N SER A 119 -5.73 -15.00 11.20
CA SER A 119 -6.39 -14.22 12.25
C SER A 119 -7.82 -14.71 12.46
N PHE A 120 -8.56 -15.00 11.40
CA PHE A 120 -9.92 -15.53 11.49
C PHE A 120 -9.97 -16.86 12.25
N PHE A 121 -9.05 -17.80 11.97
CA PHE A 121 -8.98 -19.09 12.67
C PHE A 121 -8.43 -19.01 14.11
N ASN A 122 -7.62 -18.02 14.46
CA ASN A 122 -7.13 -17.86 15.83
C ASN A 122 -8.18 -17.30 16.79
N ILE A 123 -9.32 -16.83 16.27
CA ILE A 123 -10.34 -16.17 17.07
C ILE A 123 -11.66 -16.98 17.12
N ILE A 124 -11.74 -18.08 16.36
CA ILE A 124 -12.75 -19.13 16.53
C ILE A 124 -12.19 -20.18 17.48
#